data_AF-A0A822YR21-F1
#
_entry.id   AF-A0A822YR21-F1
#
_cell.length_a   1.000
_cell.length_b   1.000
_cell.length_c   1.000
_cell.angle_alpha   90.00
_cell.angle_beta   90.00
_cell.angle_gamma   90.00
#
_symmetry.space_group_name_H-M   'P 1'
#
loop_
_entity.id
_entity.type
_entity.pdbx_description
1 polymer ?
#
loop_
_entity_poly.entity_id
_entity_poly.type
_entity_poly.pdbx_seq_one_letter_code
_entity_poly.pdbx_strand_id
1 'polypeptide(L)'
;MQSISKFYHSLEAKGIPKHKTHDIGDFEYCDKYGDNCDFPHTEEWRKQICISTVIDLFVNYETFRDTWNDEELLKAAYQCSHFTQFGPQDAFNI
;
A
#
# COMPACT_ATOMS: atom_id res chain seq x y z
N MET A 1 -19.94 16.87 -6.38
CA MET A 1 -20.30 16.39 -7.75
C MET A 1 -19.29 16.80 -8.83
N GLN A 2 -18.76 18.03 -8.86
CA GLN A 2 -17.78 18.44 -9.89
C GLN A 2 -16.49 17.61 -9.88
N SER A 3 -15.94 17.28 -8.70
CA SER A 3 -14.75 16.42 -8.57
C SER A 3 -14.94 15.03 -9.17
N ILE A 4 -16.08 14.40 -8.88
CA ILE A 4 -16.46 13.09 -9.41
C ILE A 4 -16.60 13.15 -10.94
N SER A 5 -17.24 14.20 -11.47
CA SER A 5 -17.34 14.39 -12.93
C SER A 5 -15.96 14.52 -13.57
N LYS A 6 -15.07 15.34 -13.02
CA LYS A 6 -13.68 15.48 -13.50
C LYS A 6 -12.92 14.16 -13.44
N PHE A 7 -13.12 13.36 -12.39
CA PHE A 7 -12.52 12.03 -12.26
C PHE A 7 -12.98 11.09 -13.39
N TYR A 8 -14.28 10.96 -13.64
CA TYR A 8 -14.78 10.13 -14.75
C TYR A 8 -14.30 10.61 -16.12
N HIS A 9 -14.26 11.93 -16.38
CA HIS A 9 -13.71 12.47 -17.64
C HIS A 9 -12.21 12.15 -17.80
N SER A 10 -11.45 12.17 -16.71
CA SER A 10 -10.02 11.77 -16.72
C SER A 10 -9.84 10.30 -17.06
N LEU A 11 -10.68 9.41 -16.50
CA LEU A 11 -10.66 7.99 -16.83
C LEU A 11 -11.04 7.74 -18.30
N GLU A 12 -12.07 8.44 -18.80
CA GLU A 12 -12.51 8.38 -20.20
C GLU A 12 -11.40 8.84 -21.16
N ALA A 13 -10.74 9.96 -20.87
CA ALA A 13 -9.62 10.47 -21.66
C ALA A 13 -8.43 9.50 -21.69
N LYS A 14 -8.23 8.69 -20.65
CA LYS A 14 -7.22 7.62 -20.57
C LYS A 14 -7.68 6.30 -21.19
N GLY A 15 -8.92 6.20 -21.68
CA GLY A 15 -9.49 4.97 -22.22
C GLY A 15 -9.76 3.89 -21.18
N ILE A 16 -9.86 4.24 -19.89
CA ILE A 16 -10.09 3.29 -18.80
C ILE A 16 -11.56 2.89 -18.80
N PRO A 17 -11.89 1.58 -18.86
CA PRO A 17 -13.27 1.13 -18.89
C PRO A 17 -13.97 1.35 -17.54
N LYS A 18 -15.29 1.58 -17.55
CA LYS A 18 -16.07 1.91 -16.34
C LYS A 18 -15.92 0.88 -15.20
N HIS A 19 -15.76 -0.41 -15.50
CA HIS A 19 -15.57 -1.44 -14.46
C HIS A 19 -14.22 -1.33 -13.72
N LYS A 20 -13.27 -0.56 -14.27
CA LYS A 20 -11.97 -0.25 -13.67
C LYS A 20 -11.94 1.09 -12.91
N THR A 21 -13.09 1.74 -12.72
CA THR A 21 -13.20 3.03 -11.99
C THR A 21 -12.57 2.98 -10.59
N HIS A 22 -12.58 1.82 -9.96
CA HIS A 22 -12.05 1.61 -8.61
C HIS A 22 -10.75 0.79 -8.61
N ASP A 23 -10.05 0.71 -9.74
CA ASP A 23 -8.70 0.15 -9.81
C ASP A 23 -7.68 1.18 -9.30
N ILE A 24 -7.74 1.43 -7.99
CA ILE A 24 -6.98 2.46 -7.27
C ILE A 24 -5.84 1.84 -6.44
N GLY A 25 -5.28 0.72 -6.92
CA GLY A 25 -4.20 -0.01 -6.23
C GLY A 25 -2.85 0.73 -6.17
N ASP A 26 -2.84 2.05 -6.37
CA ASP A 26 -1.66 2.90 -6.22
C ASP A 26 -1.54 3.45 -4.79
N PHE A 27 -0.31 3.80 -4.40
CA PHE A 27 -0.07 4.42 -3.09
C PHE A 27 -0.42 5.91 -3.07
N GLU A 28 -0.51 6.55 -4.23
CA GLU A 28 -0.81 7.99 -4.31
C GLU A 28 -2.20 8.32 -3.77
N TYR A 29 -3.18 7.44 -4.00
CA TYR A 29 -4.52 7.62 -3.49
C TYR A 29 -4.53 7.65 -1.95
N CYS A 30 -3.79 6.74 -1.32
CA CYS A 30 -3.65 6.66 0.13
C CYS A 30 -2.92 7.90 0.68
N ASP A 31 -1.80 8.29 0.07
CA ASP A 31 -1.00 9.43 0.51
C ASP A 31 -1.80 10.76 0.37
N LYS A 32 -2.53 10.95 -0.74
CA LYS A 32 -3.44 12.09 -0.92
C LYS A 32 -4.53 12.15 0.13
N TYR A 33 -5.01 11.02 0.64
CA TYR A 33 -5.97 11.00 1.73
C TYR A 33 -5.29 11.38 3.06
N GLY A 34 -4.09 10.84 3.31
CA GLY A 34 -3.24 11.18 4.47
C GLY A 34 -2.95 12.67 4.60
N ASP A 35 -2.71 13.35 3.47
CA ASP A 35 -2.55 14.81 3.40
C ASP A 35 -3.72 15.60 3.99
N ASN A 36 -4.93 15.01 4.04
CA ASN A 36 -6.13 15.65 4.57
C ASN A 36 -6.39 15.30 6.04
N CYS A 37 -5.58 14.46 6.67
CA CYS A 37 -5.86 13.95 8.02
C CYS A 37 -4.62 13.77 8.90
N ASP A 38 -3.68 14.73 8.93
CA ASP A 38 -2.47 14.74 9.80
C ASP A 38 -1.81 13.35 10.00
N PHE A 39 -1.91 12.49 8.98
CA PHE A 39 -1.52 11.10 9.06
C PHE A 39 -0.27 10.93 8.20
N PRO A 40 0.79 10.28 8.70
CA PRO A 40 2.00 10.11 7.94
C PRO A 40 1.72 9.35 6.65
N HIS A 41 2.44 9.71 5.58
CA HIS A 41 2.42 8.95 4.34
C HIS A 41 2.90 7.53 4.58
N THR A 42 2.48 6.62 3.70
CA THR A 42 2.88 5.22 3.78
C THR A 42 4.40 5.13 3.65
N GLU A 43 5.06 4.38 4.54
CA GLU A 43 6.51 4.27 4.55
C GLU A 43 7.04 3.63 3.26
N GLU A 44 8.18 4.10 2.76
CA GLU A 44 8.72 3.64 1.48
C GLU A 44 9.05 2.13 1.49
N TRP A 45 9.62 1.63 2.60
CA TRP A 45 9.89 0.19 2.76
C TRP A 45 8.60 -0.64 2.67
N ARG A 46 7.47 -0.10 3.13
CA ARG A 46 6.17 -0.78 3.10
C ARG A 46 5.58 -0.82 1.70
N LYS A 47 5.74 0.26 0.93
CA LYS A 47 5.40 0.30 -0.50
C LYS A 47 6.22 -0.73 -1.28
N GLN A 48 7.52 -0.81 -0.99
CA GLN A 48 8.43 -1.76 -1.64
C GLN A 48 8.09 -3.22 -1.33
N ILE A 49 7.74 -3.58 -0.08
CA ILE A 49 7.27 -4.94 0.26
C ILE A 49 6.01 -5.30 -0.52
N CYS A 50 5.05 -4.38 -0.65
CA CYS A 50 3.83 -4.63 -1.41
C CYS A 50 4.14 -4.87 -2.90
N ILE A 51 5.00 -4.02 -3.50
CA ILE A 51 5.42 -4.18 -4.90
C ILE A 51 6.18 -5.49 -5.12
N SER A 52 7.16 -5.83 -4.27
CA SER A 52 7.94 -7.07 -4.39
C SER A 52 7.02 -8.29 -4.28
N THR A 53 6.09 -8.29 -3.33
CA THR A 53 5.10 -9.37 -3.17
C THR A 53 4.25 -9.56 -4.42
N VAL A 54 3.77 -8.46 -5.03
CA VAL A 54 2.99 -8.53 -6.27
C VAL A 54 3.85 -9.05 -7.43
N ILE A 55 5.11 -8.61 -7.55
CA ILE A 55 6.04 -9.12 -8.55
C ILE A 55 6.27 -10.63 -8.36
N ASP A 56 6.58 -11.06 -7.14
CA ASP A 56 6.83 -12.47 -6.84
C ASP A 56 5.59 -13.33 -7.02
N LEU A 57 4.39 -12.81 -6.74
CA LEU A 57 3.13 -13.46 -7.08
C LEU A 57 3.03 -13.77 -8.58
N PHE A 58 3.49 -12.86 -9.44
CA PHE A 58 3.46 -13.08 -10.89
C PHE A 58 4.62 -13.97 -11.39
N VAL A 59 5.78 -13.93 -10.73
CA VAL A 59 6.97 -14.69 -11.15
C VAL A 59 7.00 -16.11 -10.58
N ASN A 60 6.63 -16.27 -9.31
CA ASN A 60 6.74 -17.49 -8.51
C ASN A 60 5.41 -17.81 -7.80
N TYR A 61 4.32 -17.86 -8.55
CA TYR A 61 2.94 -17.96 -8.02
C TYR A 61 2.73 -19.04 -6.94
N GLU A 62 3.41 -20.17 -7.03
CA GLU A 62 3.26 -21.28 -6.09
C GLU A 62 4.02 -21.07 -4.77
N THR A 63 5.15 -20.36 -4.81
CA THR A 63 6.09 -20.30 -3.67
C THR A 63 6.35 -18.89 -3.14
N PHE A 64 5.80 -17.83 -3.74
CA PHE A 64 6.08 -16.44 -3.33
C PHE A 64 5.71 -16.16 -1.86
N ARG A 65 4.84 -16.96 -1.26
CA ARG A 65 4.49 -16.86 0.17
C ARG A 65 5.45 -17.59 1.09
N ASP A 66 6.25 -18.52 0.56
CA ASP A 66 7.21 -19.33 1.32
C ASP A 66 8.65 -18.85 1.10
N THR A 67 8.92 -18.21 -0.04
CA THR A 67 10.24 -17.72 -0.45
C THR A 67 10.15 -16.28 -0.93
N TRP A 68 10.89 -15.39 -0.28
CA TRP A 68 10.97 -13.96 -0.61
C TRP A 68 12.39 -13.45 -0.33
N ASN A 69 12.77 -12.32 -0.94
CA ASN A 69 14.09 -11.71 -0.79
C ASN A 69 13.99 -10.24 -0.37
N ASP A 70 13.24 -9.96 0.68
CA ASP A 70 12.97 -8.61 1.20
C ASP A 70 13.49 -8.38 2.63
N GLU A 71 14.50 -9.17 3.06
CA GLU A 71 15.05 -9.15 4.43
C GLU A 71 15.45 -7.74 4.91
N GLU A 72 16.02 -6.91 4.03
CA GLU A 72 16.38 -5.53 4.36
C GLU A 72 15.14 -4.63 4.59
N LEU A 73 14.04 -4.88 3.87
CA LEU A 73 12.78 -4.17 4.08
C LEU A 73 12.11 -4.61 5.38
N LEU A 74 12.21 -5.90 5.73
CA LEU A 74 11.75 -6.41 7.02
C LEU A 74 12.54 -5.80 8.19
N LYS A 75 13.85 -5.63 8.06
CA LYS A 75 14.66 -4.93 9.07
C LYS A 75 14.18 -3.49 9.28
N ALA A 76 13.85 -2.77 8.21
CA ALA A 76 13.27 -1.43 8.31
C ALA A 76 11.91 -1.44 9.02
N ALA A 77 11.07 -2.44 8.74
CA ALA A 77 9.79 -2.64 9.44
C ALA A 77 9.98 -2.84 10.95
N TYR A 78 10.92 -3.69 11.36
CA TYR A 78 11.22 -3.95 12.77
C TYR A 78 11.79 -2.74 13.53
N GLN A 79 12.34 -1.77 12.82
CA GLN A 79 12.84 -0.53 13.42
C GLN A 79 11.77 0.58 13.47
N CYS A 80 10.64 0.40 12.78
CA CYS A 80 9.59 1.40 12.73
C CYS A 80 8.87 1.52 14.08
N SER A 81 8.70 2.75 14.57
CA SER A 81 8.04 3.06 15.84
C SER A 81 6.62 2.50 15.92
N HIS A 82 5.91 2.42 14.80
CA HIS A 82 4.57 1.83 14.75
C HIS A 82 4.50 0.38 15.25
N PHE A 83 5.59 -0.39 15.09
CA PHE A 83 5.69 -1.78 15.53
C PHE A 83 6.49 -1.97 16.83
N THR A 84 7.21 -0.95 17.29
CA THR A 84 8.03 -1.02 18.50
C THR A 84 7.48 -0.24 19.69
N GLN A 85 6.45 0.60 19.46
CA GLN A 85 5.83 1.43 20.50
C GLN A 85 5.03 0.66 21.56
N PHE A 86 4.60 -0.58 21.26
CA PHE A 86 3.84 -1.43 22.19
C PHE A 86 4.62 -2.71 22.45
N GLY A 87 4.82 -3.04 23.73
CA GLY A 87 5.52 -4.24 24.14
C GLY A 87 4.62 -5.48 24.13
N PRO A 88 5.18 -6.69 24.29
CA PRO A 88 4.39 -7.92 24.41
C PRO A 88 3.37 -7.89 25.56
N GLN A 89 3.59 -7.04 26.57
CA GLN A 89 2.68 -6.88 27.70
C GLN A 89 1.42 -6.06 27.35
N ASP A 90 1.49 -5.24 26.29
CA ASP A 90 0.40 -4.36 25.85
C ASP A 90 -0.55 -5.05 24.86
N ALA A 91 -0.16 -6.21 24.31
CA ALA A 91 -0.91 -6.96 23.30
C ALA A 91 -2.27 -7.52 23.79
N PHE A 92 -2.50 -7.56 25.11
CA PHE A 92 -3.71 -8.12 25.72
C PHE A 92 -4.62 -7.07 26.39
N ASN A 93 -4.30 -5.78 26.25
CA ASN A 93 -5.06 -4.68 26.87
C ASN A 93 -5.97 -3.92 25.88
N ILE A 94 -6.35 -4.57 24.77
CA ILE A 94 -7.30 -4.04 23.76
C ILE A 94 -8.69 -4.62 24.02
#